data_AF-A0A3B4AE48-F1
#
_entry.id   AF-A0A3B4AE48-F1
#
_cell.length_a   1.000
_cell.length_b   1.000
_cell.length_c   1.000
_cell.angle_alpha   90.00
_cell.angle_beta   90.00
_cell.angle_gamma   90.00
#
_symmetry.space_group_name_H-M   'P 1'
#
loop_
_entity.id
_entity.type
_entity.pdbx_description
1 polymer ?
#
loop_
_entity_poly.entity_id
_entity_poly.type
_entity_poly.pdbx_seq_one_letter_code
_entity_poly.pdbx_strand_id
1 'polypeptide(L)'
;LQYFYLTFTCTFAVLLPDFLYLSLFSQMEKSMNPLRPYERIDTRRQFLDNDSKVLRFYGYWDDSSSLFGDVRDLVLHYFLVDDTIEIREVIAPNCGRDHVSKFLRRSKLPKVRHYVITDTPVPLQTGAVKQEFYKDSDLTIGTELNVWGRRVTITDCDEFTKNYYRSKYGIEDFTPVQYKAPAAPKPSRYVPPYNGFGSEEDSLSSCQGLVPKPPQKDFHKFMTKDSHVLNFEAKMVTENPVDKDRVFIISFYLRDDTISVFEKIQKNSGVLGGAFLQRGRVKKPGQDQSQRSQYFTAQDFYVGAVLCLNKRNFQLIEADEYTLNYMEQHADEVWTLVHMLYTVYIIYCVCDILCVIFKFCFYRSV
;
A
#
# COMPACT_ATOMS: atom_id res chain seq x y z
N LEU A 1 -103.16 -3.99 -47.78
CA LEU A 1 -102.74 -3.12 -46.65
C LEU A 1 -101.30 -2.70 -46.92
N GLN A 2 -101.06 -1.82 -47.89
CA GLN A 2 -101.32 -0.38 -47.89
C GLN A 2 -100.19 0.37 -47.14
N TYR A 3 -99.21 0.84 -47.92
CA TYR A 3 -98.42 2.06 -47.75
C TYR A 3 -97.47 2.20 -46.55
N PHE A 4 -96.18 2.41 -46.83
CA PHE A 4 -95.63 3.77 -46.81
C PHE A 4 -94.35 3.85 -47.67
N TYR A 5 -94.47 4.58 -48.78
CA TYR A 5 -93.37 5.25 -49.49
C TYR A 5 -92.70 6.25 -48.52
N LEU A 6 -91.44 6.68 -48.64
CA LEU A 6 -90.89 7.49 -49.73
C LEU A 6 -89.42 7.87 -49.36
N THR A 7 -88.54 8.02 -50.36
CA THR A 7 -87.31 8.86 -50.38
C THR A 7 -86.11 8.44 -49.51
N PHE A 8 -84.82 8.52 -49.90
CA PHE A 8 -84.15 9.35 -50.89
C PHE A 8 -82.75 8.75 -51.20
N THR A 9 -82.48 8.55 -52.49
CA THR A 9 -81.25 8.83 -53.26
C THR A 9 -79.84 8.62 -52.69
N CYS A 10 -78.99 8.09 -53.58
CA CYS A 10 -77.58 8.42 -53.78
C CYS A 10 -76.61 8.11 -52.63
N THR A 11 -75.85 7.03 -52.78
CA THR A 11 -74.48 7.07 -53.35
C THR A 11 -73.89 5.67 -53.28
N PHE A 12 -74.15 4.84 -54.31
CA PHE A 12 -73.19 3.80 -54.67
C PHE A 12 -72.02 4.54 -55.33
N ALA A 13 -71.20 5.18 -54.50
CA ALA A 13 -69.95 5.76 -54.93
C ALA A 13 -69.12 4.60 -55.46
N VAL A 14 -68.98 4.59 -56.78
CA VAL A 14 -67.91 3.91 -57.50
C VAL A 14 -66.60 4.35 -56.83
N LEU A 15 -66.16 3.62 -55.81
CA LEU A 15 -64.82 3.74 -55.26
C LEU A 15 -63.91 3.05 -56.27
N LEU A 16 -63.39 3.94 -57.10
CA LEU A 16 -62.34 3.85 -58.08
C LEU A 16 -61.27 2.77 -57.81
N PRO A 17 -60.54 2.36 -58.88
CA PRO A 17 -59.37 1.48 -58.85
C PRO A 17 -58.14 2.09 -58.12
N ASP A 18 -58.38 2.98 -57.16
CA ASP A 18 -57.37 3.74 -56.44
C ASP A 18 -56.59 2.84 -55.47
N PHE A 19 -57.20 1.80 -54.89
CA PHE A 19 -56.47 0.91 -53.96
C PHE A 19 -55.43 0.05 -54.69
N LEU A 20 -55.74 -0.41 -55.91
CA LEU A 20 -54.79 -1.15 -56.73
C LEU A 20 -53.71 -0.21 -57.26
N TYR A 21 -54.09 0.99 -57.71
CA TYR A 21 -53.16 2.01 -58.19
C TYR A 21 -52.22 2.50 -57.08
N LEU A 22 -52.72 2.78 -55.87
CA LEU A 22 -51.91 3.19 -54.71
C LEU A 22 -50.96 2.08 -54.25
N SER A 23 -51.37 0.80 -54.33
CA SER A 23 -50.50 -0.33 -54.02
C SER A 23 -49.37 -0.51 -55.05
N LEU A 24 -49.70 -0.35 -56.34
CA LEU A 24 -48.73 -0.33 -57.44
C LEU A 24 -47.80 0.87 -57.32
N PHE A 25 -48.31 2.05 -56.97
CA PHE A 25 -47.53 3.26 -56.77
C PHE A 25 -46.57 3.11 -55.59
N SER A 26 -47.02 2.50 -54.47
CA SER A 26 -46.16 2.19 -53.33
C SER A 26 -45.11 1.12 -53.65
N GLN A 27 -45.44 0.12 -54.48
CA GLN A 27 -44.45 -0.83 -55.01
C GLN A 27 -43.46 -0.15 -55.96
N MET A 28 -43.94 0.76 -56.82
CA MET A 28 -43.12 1.56 -57.72
C MET A 28 -42.18 2.47 -56.93
N GLU A 29 -42.65 3.21 -55.93
CA GLU A 29 -41.82 4.03 -55.01
C GLU A 29 -40.77 3.19 -54.29
N LYS A 30 -41.14 2.00 -53.78
CA LYS A 30 -40.18 1.07 -53.15
C LYS A 30 -39.16 0.53 -54.15
N SER A 31 -39.53 0.35 -55.42
CA SER A 31 -38.61 -0.07 -56.49
C SER A 31 -37.75 1.08 -57.03
N MET A 32 -38.22 2.32 -56.90
CA MET A 32 -37.51 3.55 -57.26
C MET A 32 -36.45 3.92 -56.22
N ASN A 33 -36.61 3.46 -54.98
CA ASN A 33 -35.54 3.51 -54.00
C ASN A 33 -34.44 2.52 -54.39
N PRO A 34 -33.18 2.97 -54.54
CA PRO A 34 -32.10 2.07 -54.90
C PRO A 34 -31.96 0.98 -53.83
N LEU A 35 -31.91 -0.28 -54.26
CA LEU A 35 -31.71 -1.44 -53.38
C LEU A 35 -30.42 -1.34 -52.53
N ARG A 36 -29.49 -0.48 -52.95
CA ARG A 36 -28.32 -0.03 -52.19
C ARG A 36 -28.26 1.50 -52.22
N PRO A 37 -28.83 2.18 -51.22
CA PRO A 37 -28.62 3.61 -51.04
C PRO A 37 -27.11 3.88 -50.95
N TYR A 38 -26.59 4.76 -51.81
CA TYR A 38 -25.20 5.20 -51.70
C TYR A 38 -25.11 6.16 -50.51
N GLU A 39 -24.81 5.63 -49.33
CA GLU A 39 -24.43 6.45 -48.19
C GLU A 39 -23.01 6.99 -48.44
N ARG A 40 -22.90 8.30 -48.63
CA ARG A 40 -21.61 8.97 -48.76
C ARG A 40 -20.91 8.98 -47.41
N ILE A 41 -20.11 7.95 -47.14
CA ILE A 41 -19.24 7.89 -45.96
C ILE A 41 -18.07 8.84 -46.21
N ASP A 42 -17.97 9.91 -45.41
CA ASP A 42 -16.88 10.88 -45.51
C ASP A 42 -15.60 10.35 -44.83
N THR A 43 -14.93 9.43 -45.53
CA THR A 43 -13.68 8.80 -45.08
C THR A 43 -12.55 9.80 -44.90
N ARG A 44 -12.54 10.86 -45.72
CA ARG A 44 -11.50 11.90 -45.68
C ARG A 44 -11.63 12.76 -44.43
N ARG A 45 -12.84 13.15 -44.06
CA ARG A 45 -13.07 13.96 -42.86
C ARG A 45 -12.65 13.21 -41.59
N GLN A 46 -13.04 11.93 -41.47
CA GLN A 46 -12.63 11.09 -40.35
C GLN A 46 -11.10 10.98 -40.24
N PHE A 47 -10.41 10.85 -41.38
CA PHE A 47 -8.95 10.83 -41.42
C PHE A 47 -8.35 12.15 -40.90
N LEU A 48 -8.82 13.29 -41.37
CA LEU A 48 -8.26 14.60 -40.99
C LEU A 48 -8.50 14.94 -39.51
N ASP A 49 -9.68 14.62 -38.98
CA ASP A 49 -10.05 14.98 -37.60
C ASP A 49 -9.35 14.09 -36.56
N ASN A 50 -9.04 12.85 -36.93
CA ASN A 50 -8.52 11.82 -36.02
C ASN A 50 -7.11 11.34 -36.35
N ASP A 51 -6.40 12.03 -37.25
CA ASP A 51 -5.03 11.65 -37.63
C ASP A 51 -4.14 11.54 -36.39
N SER A 52 -3.30 10.51 -36.36
CA SER A 52 -2.43 10.12 -35.23
C SER A 52 -3.11 9.77 -33.90
N LYS A 53 -4.44 9.84 -33.76
CA LYS A 53 -5.13 9.50 -32.51
C LYS A 53 -5.38 8.00 -32.41
N VAL A 54 -4.77 7.36 -31.41
CA VAL A 54 -4.89 5.92 -31.14
C VAL A 54 -5.32 5.71 -29.70
N LEU A 55 -6.41 4.97 -29.51
CA LEU A 55 -6.86 4.56 -28.20
C LEU A 55 -6.11 3.29 -27.80
N ARG A 56 -5.37 3.34 -26.68
CA ARG A 56 -4.61 2.20 -26.17
C ARG A 56 -5.27 1.63 -24.92
N PHE A 57 -5.50 0.33 -24.95
CA PHE A 57 -6.07 -0.46 -23.86
C PHE A 57 -5.13 -1.59 -23.46
N TYR A 58 -5.14 -1.92 -22.18
CA TYR A 58 -4.50 -3.09 -21.61
C TYR A 58 -5.57 -4.11 -21.30
N GLY A 59 -5.28 -5.37 -21.58
CA GLY A 59 -6.17 -6.46 -21.29
C GLY A 59 -5.41 -7.76 -21.14
N TYR A 60 -6.16 -8.83 -20.91
CA TYR A 60 -5.62 -10.18 -20.92
C TYR A 60 -6.52 -11.11 -21.67
N TRP A 61 -5.93 -12.18 -22.20
CA TRP A 61 -6.65 -13.34 -22.68
C TRP A 61 -6.38 -14.49 -21.72
N ASP A 62 -7.44 -14.99 -21.10
CA ASP A 62 -7.39 -16.17 -20.26
C ASP A 62 -7.59 -17.43 -21.10
N ASP A 63 -6.52 -18.21 -21.28
CA ASP A 63 -6.55 -19.53 -21.91
C ASP A 63 -6.44 -20.66 -20.87
N SER A 64 -6.55 -20.37 -19.56
CA SER A 64 -6.33 -21.35 -18.47
C SER A 64 -7.23 -22.59 -18.53
N SER A 65 -8.36 -22.52 -19.26
CA SER A 65 -9.23 -23.67 -19.53
C SER A 65 -8.61 -24.74 -20.43
N SER A 66 -7.59 -24.37 -21.21
CA SER A 66 -6.84 -25.26 -22.10
C SER A 66 -5.75 -26.01 -21.33
N LEU A 67 -5.44 -27.25 -21.73
CA LEU A 67 -4.49 -28.14 -21.03
C LEU A 67 -3.09 -27.54 -20.79
N PHE A 68 -2.66 -26.66 -21.69
CA PHE A 68 -1.38 -25.95 -21.60
C PHE A 68 -1.57 -24.44 -21.76
N GLY A 69 -2.78 -23.96 -21.50
CA GLY A 69 -3.10 -22.56 -21.62
C GLY A 69 -2.66 -21.78 -20.38
N ASP A 70 -2.41 -20.51 -20.60
CA ASP A 70 -2.00 -19.56 -19.58
C ASP A 70 -2.69 -18.22 -19.83
N VAL A 71 -2.54 -17.32 -18.86
CA VAL A 71 -3.05 -15.96 -18.98
C VAL A 71 -2.03 -15.12 -19.73
N ARG A 72 -2.47 -14.47 -20.82
CA ARG A 72 -1.61 -13.66 -21.68
C ARG A 72 -1.97 -12.19 -21.59
N ASP A 73 -0.98 -11.36 -21.35
CA ASP A 73 -1.15 -9.91 -21.31
C ASP A 73 -1.16 -9.35 -22.73
N LEU A 74 -2.19 -8.58 -23.06
CA LEU A 74 -2.41 -8.01 -24.39
C LEU A 74 -2.54 -6.49 -24.32
N VAL A 75 -2.05 -5.82 -25.36
CA VAL A 75 -2.24 -4.39 -25.61
C VAL A 75 -3.05 -4.23 -26.89
N LEU A 76 -4.21 -3.62 -26.75
CA LEU A 76 -5.12 -3.32 -27.85
C LEU A 76 -4.95 -1.86 -28.27
N HIS A 77 -4.76 -1.64 -29.56
CA HIS A 77 -4.73 -0.33 -30.19
C HIS A 77 -5.96 -0.19 -31.10
N TYR A 78 -6.79 0.82 -30.84
CA TYR A 78 -7.92 1.19 -31.69
C TYR A 78 -7.60 2.51 -32.40
N PHE A 79 -7.61 2.46 -33.73
CA PHE A 79 -7.29 3.62 -34.58
C PHE A 79 -8.58 4.37 -34.92
N LEU A 80 -8.72 5.61 -34.43
CA LEU A 80 -9.90 6.45 -34.66
C LEU A 80 -10.06 6.90 -36.13
N VAL A 81 -8.97 6.81 -36.91
CA VAL A 81 -8.92 7.18 -38.33
C VAL A 81 -9.79 6.29 -39.20
N ASP A 82 -9.79 4.99 -38.94
CA ASP A 82 -10.41 3.98 -39.81
C ASP A 82 -11.22 2.92 -39.06
N ASP A 83 -11.41 3.08 -37.75
CA ASP A 83 -12.10 2.15 -36.87
C ASP A 83 -11.52 0.72 -36.94
N THR A 84 -10.18 0.64 -37.00
CA THR A 84 -9.45 -0.63 -37.02
C THR A 84 -8.81 -0.95 -35.67
N ILE A 85 -8.67 -2.24 -35.39
CA ILE A 85 -8.09 -2.77 -34.15
C ILE A 85 -6.82 -3.55 -34.48
N GLU A 86 -5.75 -3.28 -33.75
CA GLU A 86 -4.51 -4.06 -33.72
C GLU A 86 -4.28 -4.56 -32.29
N ILE A 87 -3.96 -5.84 -32.12
CA ILE A 87 -3.70 -6.42 -30.80
C ILE A 87 -2.28 -6.95 -30.77
N ARG A 88 -1.53 -6.56 -29.74
CA ARG A 88 -0.17 -6.99 -29.48
C ARG A 88 -0.08 -7.75 -28.18
N GLU A 89 0.68 -8.82 -28.15
CA GLU A 89 1.00 -9.57 -26.93
C GLU A 89 2.21 -8.92 -26.22
N VAL A 90 2.12 -8.80 -24.90
CA VAL A 90 3.21 -8.34 -24.05
C VAL A 90 4.03 -9.55 -23.63
N ILE A 91 5.20 -9.70 -24.23
CA ILE A 91 6.08 -10.84 -24.01
C ILE A 91 7.04 -10.50 -22.88
N ALA A 92 6.88 -11.17 -21.73
CA ALA A 92 7.78 -11.00 -20.60
C ALA A 92 9.17 -11.63 -20.87
N PRO A 93 10.26 -11.08 -20.32
CA PRO A 93 11.57 -11.72 -20.38
C PRO A 93 11.51 -13.13 -19.80
N ASN A 94 12.20 -14.08 -20.44
CA ASN A 94 12.27 -15.48 -20.01
C ASN A 94 10.91 -16.22 -19.95
N CYS A 95 9.89 -15.80 -20.70
CA CYS A 95 8.61 -16.51 -20.78
C CYS A 95 8.62 -17.76 -21.67
N GLY A 96 9.71 -18.00 -22.42
CA GLY A 96 9.85 -19.16 -23.31
C GLY A 96 9.03 -19.10 -24.60
N ARG A 97 8.45 -17.95 -24.93
CA ARG A 97 7.70 -17.72 -26.18
C ARG A 97 8.55 -17.08 -27.26
N ASP A 98 8.09 -17.25 -28.50
CA ASP A 98 8.61 -16.50 -29.63
C ASP A 98 8.41 -14.99 -29.42
N HIS A 99 9.34 -14.19 -29.92
CA HIS A 99 9.37 -12.74 -29.77
C HIS A 99 8.36 -11.99 -30.66
N VAL A 100 7.53 -12.71 -31.43
CA VAL A 100 6.50 -12.13 -32.29
C VAL A 100 5.34 -11.61 -31.45
N SER A 101 5.34 -10.30 -31.20
CA SER A 101 4.31 -9.63 -30.39
C SER A 101 2.99 -9.39 -31.13
N LYS A 102 2.86 -9.69 -32.42
CA LYS A 102 1.62 -9.43 -33.17
C LYS A 102 0.61 -10.55 -32.95
N PHE A 103 -0.40 -10.29 -32.12
CA PHE A 103 -1.50 -11.22 -31.85
C PHE A 103 -2.61 -11.12 -32.91
N LEU A 104 -3.00 -9.90 -33.28
CA LEU A 104 -3.94 -9.61 -34.37
C LEU A 104 -3.41 -8.49 -35.25
N ARG A 105 -3.37 -8.72 -36.57
CA ARG A 105 -3.04 -7.68 -37.55
C ARG A 105 -4.16 -6.63 -37.60
N ARG A 106 -3.76 -5.36 -37.72
CA ARG A 106 -4.66 -4.21 -37.92
C ARG A 106 -5.73 -4.52 -38.96
N SER A 107 -6.98 -4.59 -38.51
CA SER A 107 -8.16 -4.87 -39.33
C SER A 107 -9.43 -4.43 -38.60
N LYS A 108 -10.55 -4.31 -39.31
CA LYS A 108 -11.85 -4.08 -38.67
C LYS A 108 -12.33 -5.39 -38.02
N LEU A 109 -12.57 -5.36 -36.72
CA LEU A 109 -12.98 -6.54 -35.97
C LEU A 109 -14.52 -6.68 -36.00
N PRO A 110 -15.07 -7.78 -36.53
CA PRO A 110 -16.52 -8.00 -36.52
C PRO A 110 -17.00 -8.46 -35.14
N LYS A 111 -18.17 -7.97 -34.71
CA LYS A 111 -18.82 -8.38 -33.45
C LYS A 111 -19.40 -9.79 -33.53
N VAL A 112 -20.09 -10.07 -34.63
CA VAL A 112 -20.78 -11.34 -34.87
C VAL A 112 -20.06 -12.11 -35.97
N ARG A 113 -19.79 -13.39 -35.71
CA ARG A 113 -19.40 -14.33 -36.75
C ARG A 113 -20.64 -14.77 -37.50
N HIS A 114 -20.80 -14.34 -38.74
CA HIS A 114 -21.77 -14.98 -39.63
C HIS A 114 -21.26 -16.38 -39.98
N TYR A 115 -21.79 -17.40 -39.31
CA TYR A 115 -21.64 -18.77 -39.76
C TYR A 115 -22.60 -18.99 -40.92
N VAL A 116 -22.11 -18.94 -42.16
CA VAL A 116 -22.86 -19.47 -43.31
C VAL A 116 -22.58 -20.97 -43.37
N ILE A 117 -23.20 -21.75 -42.48
CA ILE A 117 -23.37 -23.18 -42.68
C ILE A 117 -24.84 -23.39 -43.01
N THR A 118 -25.14 -23.49 -44.30
CA THR A 118 -26.29 -24.24 -44.77
C THR A 118 -25.90 -24.93 -46.07
N ASP A 119 -25.88 -26.27 -46.08
CA ASP A 119 -25.72 -27.14 -47.25
C ASP A 119 -26.90 -27.07 -48.24
N THR A 120 -27.66 -25.99 -48.20
CA THR A 120 -28.69 -25.68 -49.20
C THR A 120 -28.11 -24.69 -50.20
N PRO A 121 -28.32 -24.86 -51.52
CA PRO A 121 -27.98 -23.85 -52.50
C PRO A 121 -28.88 -22.63 -52.27
N VAL A 122 -28.42 -21.73 -51.39
CA VAL A 122 -29.03 -20.42 -51.19
C VAL A 122 -28.83 -19.70 -52.53
N PRO A 123 -29.90 -19.18 -53.18
CA PRO A 123 -29.69 -18.31 -54.32
C PRO A 123 -28.72 -17.22 -53.87
N LEU A 124 -27.80 -16.78 -54.74
CA LEU A 124 -26.95 -15.61 -54.49
C LEU A 124 -27.83 -14.42 -54.12
N GLN A 125 -28.24 -14.35 -52.86
CA GLN A 125 -28.78 -13.18 -52.23
C GLN A 125 -27.55 -12.32 -52.01
N THR A 126 -27.21 -11.61 -53.09
CA THR A 126 -26.34 -10.43 -53.13
C THR A 126 -26.96 -9.29 -52.30
N GLY A 127 -27.50 -9.62 -51.12
CA GLY A 127 -27.82 -8.70 -50.06
C GLY A 127 -26.53 -8.51 -49.26
N ALA A 128 -26.02 -7.29 -49.25
CA ALA A 128 -24.91 -6.92 -48.38
C ALA A 128 -25.33 -7.21 -46.93
N VAL A 129 -24.86 -8.32 -46.38
CA VAL A 129 -25.01 -8.62 -44.95
C VAL A 129 -24.32 -7.47 -44.23
N LYS A 130 -25.10 -6.64 -43.52
CA LYS A 130 -24.57 -5.53 -42.73
C LYS A 130 -23.77 -6.13 -41.57
N GLN A 131 -22.47 -6.30 -41.78
CA GLN A 131 -21.56 -6.80 -40.75
C GLN A 131 -21.30 -5.68 -39.73
N GLU A 132 -21.65 -5.92 -38.48
CA GLU A 132 -21.39 -5.00 -37.39
C GLU A 132 -19.94 -5.14 -36.90
N PHE A 133 -19.22 -4.03 -36.84
CA PHE A 133 -17.85 -3.94 -36.34
C PHE A 133 -17.83 -3.30 -34.95
N TYR A 134 -16.81 -3.63 -34.15
CA TYR A 134 -16.57 -2.93 -32.90
C TYR A 134 -16.27 -1.45 -33.15
N LYS A 135 -16.92 -0.59 -32.37
CA LYS A 135 -16.66 0.85 -32.32
C LYS A 135 -16.00 1.20 -31.00
N ASP A 136 -15.50 2.42 -30.91
CA ASP A 136 -14.97 2.96 -29.67
C ASP A 136 -16.00 2.95 -28.53
N SER A 137 -17.29 3.18 -28.80
CA SER A 137 -18.35 3.08 -27.77
C SER A 137 -18.45 1.70 -27.09
N ASP A 138 -17.97 0.64 -27.74
CA ASP A 138 -18.03 -0.73 -27.22
C ASP A 138 -16.81 -1.10 -26.36
N LEU A 139 -15.79 -0.24 -26.31
CA LEU A 139 -14.49 -0.51 -25.67
C LEU A 139 -14.41 0.19 -24.31
N THR A 140 -14.94 -0.43 -23.26
CA THR A 140 -14.82 0.07 -21.88
C THR A 140 -14.09 -0.92 -20.98
N ILE A 141 -13.55 -0.44 -19.86
CA ILE A 141 -12.84 -1.30 -18.90
C ILE A 141 -13.81 -2.34 -18.33
N GLY A 142 -13.37 -3.60 -18.25
CA GLY A 142 -14.17 -4.74 -17.83
C GLY A 142 -14.97 -5.42 -18.94
N THR A 143 -15.05 -4.83 -20.15
CA THR A 143 -15.70 -5.49 -21.28
C THR A 143 -14.85 -6.61 -21.86
N GLU A 144 -15.53 -7.63 -22.37
CA GLU A 144 -14.92 -8.75 -23.06
C GLU A 144 -15.13 -8.65 -24.57
N LEU A 145 -14.03 -8.70 -25.33
CA LEU A 145 -14.03 -8.66 -26.77
C LEU A 145 -13.87 -10.05 -27.35
N ASN A 146 -14.74 -10.39 -28.30
CA ASN A 146 -14.61 -11.61 -29.07
C ASN A 146 -13.65 -11.41 -30.25
N VAL A 147 -12.39 -11.80 -30.09
CA VAL A 147 -11.36 -11.73 -31.11
C VAL A 147 -11.22 -13.09 -31.81
N TRP A 148 -12.02 -13.30 -32.85
CA TRP A 148 -12.05 -14.57 -33.59
C TRP A 148 -12.15 -15.81 -32.68
N GLY A 149 -13.10 -15.78 -31.74
CA GLY A 149 -13.38 -16.89 -30.82
C GLY A 149 -12.55 -16.88 -29.54
N ARG A 150 -11.61 -15.94 -29.38
CA ARG A 150 -10.87 -15.71 -28.14
C ARG A 150 -11.49 -14.55 -27.37
N ARG A 151 -11.82 -14.76 -26.10
CA ARG A 151 -12.40 -13.73 -25.22
C ARG A 151 -11.27 -12.93 -24.58
N VAL A 152 -11.12 -11.68 -24.98
CA VAL A 152 -10.09 -10.75 -24.45
C VAL A 152 -10.77 -9.75 -23.54
N THR A 153 -10.36 -9.68 -22.27
CA THR A 153 -10.94 -8.77 -21.29
C THR A 153 -10.09 -7.53 -21.14
N ILE A 154 -10.70 -6.35 -21.25
CA ILE A 154 -10.02 -5.07 -21.03
C ILE A 154 -9.88 -4.80 -19.53
N THR A 155 -8.66 -4.53 -19.06
CA THR A 155 -8.36 -4.29 -17.64
C THR A 155 -8.08 -2.84 -17.32
N ASP A 156 -7.40 -2.13 -18.21
CA ASP A 156 -6.99 -0.74 -18.01
C ASP A 156 -6.85 -0.02 -19.36
N CYS A 157 -6.66 1.28 -19.35
CA CYS A 157 -6.41 2.07 -20.54
C CYS A 157 -5.39 3.19 -20.28
N ASP A 158 -4.79 3.68 -21.36
CA ASP A 158 -3.82 4.77 -21.31
C ASP A 158 -4.45 6.12 -20.93
N GLU A 159 -3.64 7.07 -20.47
CA GLU A 159 -4.16 8.37 -20.00
C GLU A 159 -4.84 9.17 -21.12
N PHE A 160 -4.31 9.09 -22.34
CA PHE A 160 -4.95 9.69 -23.52
C PHE A 160 -6.36 9.12 -23.75
N THR A 161 -6.50 7.80 -23.61
CA THR A 161 -7.76 7.08 -23.75
C THR A 161 -8.74 7.54 -22.68
N LYS A 162 -8.32 7.63 -21.41
CA LYS A 162 -9.14 8.14 -20.30
C LYS A 162 -9.70 9.53 -20.61
N ASN A 163 -8.86 10.45 -21.08
CA ASN A 163 -9.27 11.80 -21.47
C ASN A 163 -10.22 11.85 -22.67
N TYR A 164 -10.03 10.94 -23.64
CA TYR A 164 -10.96 10.79 -24.77
C TYR A 164 -12.35 10.34 -24.30
N TYR A 165 -12.44 9.35 -23.42
CA TYR A 165 -13.73 8.87 -22.89
C TYR A 165 -14.40 9.87 -21.95
N ARG A 166 -13.62 10.62 -21.15
CA ARG A 166 -14.15 11.75 -20.35
C ARG A 166 -14.77 12.82 -21.24
N SER A 167 -14.08 13.23 -22.32
CA SER A 167 -14.56 14.32 -23.19
C SER A 167 -15.72 13.91 -24.11
N LYS A 168 -15.70 12.70 -24.67
CA LYS A 168 -16.71 12.23 -25.63
C LYS A 168 -17.94 11.59 -24.98
N TYR A 169 -17.74 10.81 -23.92
CA TYR A 169 -18.78 9.98 -23.31
C TYR A 169 -19.10 10.38 -21.85
N GLY A 170 -18.31 11.25 -21.23
CA GLY A 170 -18.51 11.65 -19.83
C GLY A 170 -18.22 10.53 -18.82
N ILE A 171 -17.43 9.53 -19.20
CA ILE A 171 -17.09 8.40 -18.32
C ILE A 171 -15.89 8.80 -17.45
N GLU A 172 -16.05 8.69 -16.13
CA GLU A 172 -15.00 8.99 -15.14
C GLU A 172 -14.50 7.76 -14.38
N ASP A 173 -15.26 6.67 -14.36
CA ASP A 173 -14.85 5.42 -13.72
C ASP A 173 -13.88 4.65 -14.62
N PHE A 174 -12.61 4.62 -14.20
CA PHE A 174 -11.56 3.84 -14.85
C PHE A 174 -10.86 2.90 -13.86
N THR A 175 -11.62 2.30 -12.94
CA THR A 175 -11.09 1.35 -11.97
C THR A 175 -10.45 0.14 -12.68
N PRO A 176 -9.12 -0.11 -12.50
CA PRO A 176 -8.46 -1.21 -13.18
C PRO A 176 -8.93 -2.56 -12.67
N VAL A 177 -9.28 -3.46 -13.59
CA VAL A 177 -9.70 -4.83 -13.23
C VAL A 177 -8.48 -5.65 -12.85
N GLN A 178 -8.42 -6.06 -11.58
CA GLN A 178 -7.39 -6.96 -11.07
C GLN A 178 -7.71 -8.40 -11.45
N TYR A 179 -6.84 -9.02 -12.24
CA TYR A 179 -6.97 -10.43 -12.66
C TYR A 179 -5.79 -11.29 -12.19
N LYS A 180 -4.69 -10.68 -11.75
CA LYS A 180 -3.55 -11.39 -11.17
C LYS A 180 -3.72 -11.47 -9.66
N ALA A 181 -3.58 -12.68 -9.11
CA ALA A 181 -3.50 -12.85 -7.67
C ALA A 181 -2.26 -12.09 -7.13
N PRO A 182 -2.37 -11.39 -6.00
CA PRO A 182 -1.22 -10.76 -5.37
C PRO A 182 -0.19 -11.83 -5.01
N ALA A 183 1.10 -11.52 -5.18
CA ALA A 183 2.16 -12.44 -4.81
C ALA A 183 2.06 -12.78 -3.32
N ALA A 184 2.12 -14.08 -2.99
CA ALA A 184 2.09 -14.51 -1.60
C ALA A 184 3.24 -13.85 -0.81
N PRO A 185 2.99 -13.39 0.43
CA PRO A 185 4.04 -12.84 1.25
C PRO A 185 5.12 -13.91 1.48
N LYS A 186 6.39 -13.52 1.38
CA LYS A 186 7.49 -14.43 1.69
C LYS A 186 7.41 -14.82 3.17
N PRO A 187 7.62 -16.10 3.53
CA PRO A 187 7.64 -16.50 4.92
C PRO A 187 8.75 -15.74 5.67
N SER A 188 8.44 -15.20 6.84
CA SER A 188 9.43 -14.54 7.69
C SER A 188 10.40 -15.57 8.25
N ARG A 189 11.69 -15.22 8.26
CA ARG A 189 12.71 -16.04 8.91
C ARG A 189 12.80 -15.60 10.37
N TYR A 190 12.52 -16.49 11.30
CA TYR A 190 12.72 -16.22 12.73
C TYR A 190 14.19 -16.42 13.09
N VAL A 191 14.71 -15.57 13.97
CA VAL A 191 16.03 -15.77 14.56
C VAL A 191 15.89 -16.80 15.68
N PRO A 192 16.74 -17.83 15.75
CA PRO A 192 16.68 -18.81 16.82
C PRO A 192 17.00 -18.17 18.18
N PRO A 193 16.49 -18.74 19.28
CA PRO A 193 16.83 -18.27 20.62
C PRO A 193 18.34 -18.41 20.89
N TYR A 194 18.87 -17.53 21.73
CA TYR A 194 20.29 -17.51 22.07
C TYR A 194 20.71 -18.78 22.81
N ASN A 195 21.86 -19.35 22.41
CA ASN A 195 22.35 -20.65 22.90
C ASN A 195 23.18 -20.57 24.20
N GLY A 196 23.42 -19.38 24.74
CA GLY A 196 24.18 -19.18 25.97
C GLY A 196 25.70 -19.04 25.81
N PHE A 197 26.24 -19.17 24.60
CA PHE A 197 27.69 -19.07 24.35
C PHE A 197 28.07 -17.73 23.70
N GLY A 198 29.11 -17.08 24.21
CA GLY A 198 29.62 -15.82 23.68
C GLY A 198 28.78 -14.61 24.09
N SER A 199 28.69 -13.62 23.22
CA SER A 199 27.73 -12.51 23.35
C SER A 199 26.53 -12.72 22.45
N GLU A 200 25.40 -12.12 22.82
CA GLU A 200 24.18 -12.20 22.01
C GLU A 200 24.38 -11.55 20.64
N GLU A 201 25.10 -10.43 20.57
CA GLU A 201 25.40 -9.73 19.33
C GLU A 201 26.27 -10.57 18.38
N ASP A 202 27.22 -11.33 18.92
CA ASP A 202 28.11 -12.21 18.15
C ASP A 202 27.37 -13.47 17.64
N SER A 203 26.54 -14.07 18.49
CA SER A 203 25.68 -15.19 18.10
C SER A 203 24.63 -14.79 17.06
N LEU A 204 24.08 -13.58 17.14
CA LEU A 204 23.18 -13.04 16.13
C LEU A 204 23.87 -12.88 14.77
N SER A 205 25.14 -12.47 14.76
CA SER A 205 25.92 -12.36 13.52
C SER A 205 26.06 -13.71 12.81
N SER A 206 26.21 -14.79 13.57
CA SER A 206 26.27 -16.16 13.05
C SER A 206 24.95 -16.61 12.40
N CYS A 207 23.81 -16.07 12.83
CA CYS A 207 22.50 -16.34 12.23
C CYS A 207 22.24 -15.50 10.97
N GLN A 208 22.99 -14.41 10.76
CA GLN A 208 22.79 -13.49 9.63
C GLN A 208 23.51 -13.95 8.35
N GLY A 209 24.60 -14.69 8.47
CA GLY A 209 25.37 -15.15 7.31
C GLY A 209 26.30 -16.32 7.63
N LEU A 210 26.74 -17.03 6.57
CA LEU A 210 27.64 -18.17 6.68
C LEU A 210 29.02 -17.79 7.26
N VAL A 211 29.53 -16.62 6.87
CA VAL A 211 30.78 -16.07 7.39
C VAL A 211 30.41 -15.04 8.46
N PRO A 212 30.60 -15.33 9.75
CA PRO A 212 30.25 -14.41 10.82
C PRO A 212 31.14 -13.17 10.72
N LYS A 213 30.51 -12.00 10.82
CA LYS A 213 31.21 -10.73 10.89
C LYS A 213 31.31 -10.28 12.35
N PRO A 214 32.44 -9.71 12.79
CA PRO A 214 32.51 -9.17 14.13
C PRO A 214 31.45 -8.06 14.29
N PRO A 215 30.71 -8.04 15.41
CA PRO A 215 29.71 -7.00 15.64
C PRO A 215 30.38 -5.63 15.67
N GLN A 216 29.84 -4.69 14.90
CA GLN A 216 30.35 -3.32 14.86
C GLN A 216 29.79 -2.53 16.04
N LYS A 217 30.65 -1.74 16.69
CA LYS A 217 30.26 -0.81 17.75
C LYS A 217 29.79 0.50 17.13
N ASP A 218 28.91 1.20 17.83
CA ASP A 218 28.42 2.52 17.41
C ASP A 218 29.52 3.57 17.55
N PHE A 219 30.36 3.72 16.52
CA PHE A 219 31.51 4.63 16.52
C PHE A 219 31.12 6.09 16.75
N HIS A 220 29.97 6.52 16.25
CA HIS A 220 29.48 7.88 16.47
C HIS A 220 29.19 8.13 17.96
N LYS A 221 28.46 7.21 18.60
CA LYS A 221 28.18 7.28 20.04
C LYS A 221 29.47 7.21 20.85
N PHE A 222 30.39 6.34 20.45
CA PHE A 222 31.72 6.26 21.05
C PHE A 222 32.44 7.62 20.99
N MET A 223 32.50 8.27 19.84
CA MET A 223 33.24 9.53 19.68
C MET A 223 32.59 10.70 20.42
N THR A 224 31.27 10.84 20.33
CA THR A 224 30.55 11.99 20.90
C THR A 224 30.40 11.88 22.42
N LYS A 225 30.22 10.67 22.95
CA LYS A 225 29.89 10.44 24.37
C LYS A 225 31.06 9.87 25.20
N ASP A 226 32.30 9.84 24.68
CA ASP A 226 33.45 9.23 25.37
C ASP A 226 33.74 9.87 26.75
N SER A 227 33.66 11.19 26.82
CA SER A 227 33.98 11.96 28.02
C SER A 227 32.83 12.05 29.03
N HIS A 228 31.65 11.54 28.70
CA HIS A 228 30.45 11.74 29.52
C HIS A 228 30.18 10.50 30.40
N VAL A 229 30.30 10.70 31.71
CA VAL A 229 30.04 9.68 32.72
C VAL A 229 29.03 10.23 33.72
N LEU A 230 27.95 9.49 33.93
CA LEU A 230 26.90 9.87 34.88
C LEU A 230 27.14 9.13 36.19
N ASN A 231 27.31 9.87 37.27
CA ASN A 231 27.61 9.34 38.59
C ASN A 231 26.43 9.54 39.53
N PHE A 232 26.02 8.48 40.20
CA PHE A 232 24.94 8.48 41.18
C PHE A 232 25.42 7.89 42.50
N GLU A 233 25.04 8.53 43.60
CA GLU A 233 25.15 7.94 44.92
C GLU A 233 23.94 7.05 45.18
N ALA A 234 24.18 5.83 45.64
CA ALA A 234 23.16 4.82 45.85
C ALA A 234 23.35 4.08 47.16
N LYS A 235 22.25 3.62 47.76
CA LYS A 235 22.25 2.66 48.86
C LYS A 235 21.58 1.36 48.45
N MET A 236 22.04 0.26 49.06
CA MET A 236 21.44 -1.05 48.82
C MET A 236 20.11 -1.16 49.57
N VAL A 237 19.06 -1.59 48.89
CA VAL A 237 17.76 -1.91 49.50
C VAL A 237 17.84 -3.34 50.03
N THR A 238 18.16 -3.49 51.32
CA THR A 238 18.25 -4.78 51.99
C THR A 238 17.86 -4.70 53.46
N GLU A 239 17.53 -5.84 54.07
CA GLU A 239 17.11 -5.92 55.48
C GLU A 239 18.29 -6.01 56.45
N ASN A 240 19.46 -6.44 55.97
CA ASN A 240 20.68 -6.55 56.77
C ASN A 240 21.16 -5.15 57.21
N PRO A 241 21.25 -4.85 58.52
CA PRO A 241 21.65 -3.52 59.01
C PRO A 241 23.05 -3.10 58.56
N VAL A 242 23.99 -4.05 58.41
CA VAL A 242 25.35 -3.74 57.98
C VAL A 242 25.38 -3.24 56.53
N ASP A 243 24.59 -3.86 55.66
CA ASP A 243 24.58 -3.53 54.24
C ASP A 243 23.73 -2.30 53.92
N LYS A 244 22.78 -1.97 54.79
CA LYS A 244 21.88 -0.81 54.66
C LYS A 244 22.62 0.53 54.77
N ASP A 245 23.66 0.58 55.59
CA ASP A 245 24.43 1.81 55.82
C ASP A 245 25.53 2.03 54.77
N ARG A 246 25.83 1.01 53.94
CA ARG A 246 26.85 1.09 52.89
C ARG A 246 26.42 2.02 51.76
N VAL A 247 27.35 2.87 51.34
CA VAL A 247 27.14 3.84 50.27
C VAL A 247 27.94 3.45 49.04
N PHE A 248 27.27 3.44 47.89
CA PHE A 248 27.82 3.06 46.61
C PHE A 248 27.78 4.25 45.64
N ILE A 249 28.76 4.32 44.75
CA ILE A 249 28.78 5.20 43.58
C ILE A 249 28.51 4.30 42.38
N ILE A 250 27.43 4.58 41.66
CA ILE A 250 27.09 3.93 40.41
C ILE A 250 27.47 4.87 39.28
N SER A 251 28.41 4.44 38.44
CA SER A 251 28.88 5.19 37.28
C SER A 251 28.33 4.55 36.01
N PHE A 252 27.59 5.33 35.22
CA PHE A 252 27.07 4.94 33.92
C PHE A 252 27.89 5.63 32.81
N TYR A 253 28.52 4.84 31.97
CA TYR A 253 29.35 5.33 30.85
C TYR A 253 28.50 5.43 29.60
N LEU A 254 28.22 6.67 29.16
CA LEU A 254 27.36 6.93 28.00
C LEU A 254 27.97 6.47 26.67
N ARG A 255 29.28 6.28 26.65
CA ARG A 255 30.06 5.76 25.52
C ARG A 255 29.57 4.39 25.03
N ASP A 256 29.36 3.47 25.97
CA ASP A 256 29.15 2.04 25.69
C ASP A 256 28.01 1.40 26.49
N ASP A 257 27.20 2.23 27.16
CA ASP A 257 26.09 1.82 28.04
C ASP A 257 26.52 0.79 29.09
N THR A 258 27.74 0.96 29.62
CA THR A 258 28.27 0.11 30.68
C THR A 258 28.09 0.75 32.04
N ILE A 259 27.99 -0.08 33.06
CA ILE A 259 27.79 0.31 34.45
C ILE A 259 28.95 -0.23 35.27
N SER A 260 29.49 0.59 36.15
CA SER A 260 30.35 0.16 37.25
C SER A 260 29.74 0.59 38.58
N VAL A 261 29.99 -0.20 39.63
CA VAL A 261 29.55 0.12 40.99
C VAL A 261 30.76 0.08 41.89
N PHE A 262 31.04 1.20 42.56
CA PHE A 262 32.14 1.34 43.49
C PHE A 262 31.63 1.64 44.89
N GLU A 263 32.21 1.02 45.91
CA GLU A 263 31.84 1.25 47.30
C GLU A 263 32.70 2.35 47.93
N LYS A 264 32.06 3.34 48.54
CA LYS A 264 32.77 4.39 49.29
C LYS A 264 33.38 3.80 50.55
N ILE A 265 34.66 4.11 50.80
CA ILE A 265 35.35 3.70 52.02
C ILE A 265 34.83 4.53 53.20
N GLN A 266 34.28 3.86 54.22
CA GLN A 266 33.85 4.49 55.46
C GLN A 266 34.83 4.16 56.59
N LYS A 267 35.32 5.18 57.30
CA LYS A 267 36.22 4.97 58.45
C LYS A 267 35.48 4.22 59.55
N ASN A 268 36.16 3.27 60.18
CA ASN A 268 35.65 2.47 61.30
C ASN A 268 34.46 1.55 60.98
N SER A 269 34.13 1.30 59.71
CA SER A 269 33.05 0.37 59.33
C SER A 269 33.48 -1.11 59.34
N GLY A 270 34.78 -1.39 59.30
CA GLY A 270 35.32 -2.74 59.16
C GLY A 270 35.13 -3.37 57.77
N VAL A 271 34.56 -2.63 56.81
CA VAL A 271 34.35 -3.08 55.43
C VAL A 271 35.43 -2.50 54.52
N LEU A 272 36.11 -3.39 53.77
CA LEU A 272 37.05 -2.98 52.73
C LEU A 272 36.26 -2.48 51.52
N GLY A 273 36.37 -1.18 51.22
CA GLY A 273 35.77 -0.61 50.01
C GLY A 273 36.46 -1.10 48.74
N GLY A 274 35.86 -0.81 47.59
CA GLY A 274 36.40 -1.23 46.29
C GLY A 274 35.34 -1.34 45.20
N ALA A 275 35.73 -1.91 44.06
CA ALA A 275 34.82 -2.18 42.95
C ALA A 275 33.86 -3.31 43.33
N PHE A 276 32.61 -2.95 43.59
CA PHE A 276 31.53 -3.89 43.86
C PHE A 276 31.04 -4.59 42.59
N LEU A 277 30.96 -3.83 41.48
CA LEU A 277 30.70 -4.32 40.14
C LEU A 277 31.72 -3.71 39.18
N GLN A 278 32.54 -4.56 38.56
CA GLN A 278 33.42 -4.12 37.49
C GLN A 278 32.62 -3.65 36.28
N ARG A 279 33.19 -2.71 35.52
CA ARG A 279 32.55 -2.11 34.35
C ARG A 279 32.07 -3.18 33.37
N GLY A 280 30.76 -3.20 33.10
CA GLY A 280 30.16 -4.12 32.14
C GLY A 280 28.72 -3.73 31.81
N ARG A 281 28.16 -4.34 30.76
CA ARG A 281 26.74 -4.17 30.43
C ARG A 281 25.90 -5.06 31.34
N VAL A 282 24.86 -4.49 31.96
CA VAL A 282 23.98 -5.23 32.89
C VAL A 282 22.60 -5.40 32.25
N LYS A 283 22.08 -6.63 32.29
CA LYS A 283 20.75 -6.97 31.76
C LYS A 283 19.65 -6.57 32.75
N LYS A 284 18.50 -6.17 32.23
CA LYS A 284 17.30 -5.94 33.06
C LYS A 284 16.81 -7.25 33.68
N PRO A 285 16.23 -7.24 34.88
CA PRO A 285 15.72 -8.43 35.53
C PRO A 285 14.48 -9.00 34.81
N GLY A 286 14.24 -10.32 34.94
CA GLY A 286 12.97 -10.95 34.57
C GLY A 286 12.76 -11.23 33.08
N GLN A 287 13.82 -11.35 32.28
CA GLN A 287 13.70 -11.58 30.84
C GLN A 287 13.81 -13.06 30.47
N ASP A 288 12.97 -13.47 29.52
CA ASP A 288 13.03 -14.80 28.91
C ASP A 288 14.28 -14.93 28.03
N GLN A 289 14.99 -16.05 28.18
CA GLN A 289 16.19 -16.36 27.39
C GLN A 289 15.90 -16.51 25.88
N SER A 290 14.62 -16.66 25.51
CA SER A 290 14.19 -16.81 24.12
C SER A 290 14.16 -15.50 23.34
N GLN A 291 14.07 -14.35 24.02
CA GLN A 291 14.03 -13.04 23.40
C GLN A 291 15.39 -12.33 23.57
N ARG A 292 15.61 -11.29 22.77
CA ARG A 292 16.82 -10.47 22.87
C ARG A 292 16.87 -9.79 24.24
N SER A 293 18.00 -9.92 24.96
CA SER A 293 18.13 -9.26 26.26
C SER A 293 18.11 -7.75 26.10
N GLN A 294 17.38 -7.07 26.97
CA GLN A 294 17.41 -5.62 27.08
C GLN A 294 18.36 -5.24 28.20
N TYR A 295 19.22 -4.27 27.90
CA TYR A 295 20.20 -3.73 28.83
C TYR A 295 19.65 -2.44 29.44
N PHE A 296 20.20 -2.05 30.58
CA PHE A 296 19.92 -0.75 31.16
C PHE A 296 20.39 0.38 30.22
N THR A 297 19.53 1.37 30.03
CA THR A 297 19.82 2.57 29.23
C THR A 297 19.89 3.79 30.14
N ALA A 298 20.39 4.92 29.63
CA ALA A 298 20.46 6.17 30.38
C ALA A 298 19.12 6.60 31.00
N GLN A 299 18.00 6.23 30.35
CA GLN A 299 16.64 6.56 30.78
C GLN A 299 16.21 5.85 32.06
N ASP A 300 16.84 4.72 32.39
CA ASP A 300 16.54 3.99 33.61
C ASP A 300 17.20 4.64 34.84
N PHE A 301 18.14 5.57 34.66
CA PHE A 301 18.89 6.23 35.72
C PHE A 301 18.29 7.60 36.04
N TYR A 302 17.64 7.72 37.19
CA TYR A 302 17.17 9.00 37.74
C TYR A 302 17.17 8.95 39.27
N VAL A 303 17.26 10.11 39.92
CA VAL A 303 17.27 10.19 41.39
C VAL A 303 15.96 9.62 41.96
N GLY A 304 16.08 8.70 42.91
CA GLY A 304 14.98 7.95 43.50
C GLY A 304 14.68 6.60 42.84
N ALA A 305 15.26 6.31 41.66
CA ALA A 305 15.06 5.02 40.97
C ALA A 305 15.63 3.84 41.76
N VAL A 306 14.97 2.69 41.67
CA VAL A 306 15.49 1.42 42.22
C VAL A 306 15.96 0.52 41.08
N LEU A 307 17.26 0.27 41.01
CA LEU A 307 17.92 -0.52 39.99
C LEU A 307 18.25 -1.92 40.51
N CYS A 308 17.85 -2.96 39.77
CA CYS A 308 18.21 -4.34 40.07
C CYS A 308 19.49 -4.73 39.30
N LEU A 309 20.65 -4.60 39.96
CA LEU A 309 21.95 -4.95 39.40
C LEU A 309 22.42 -6.27 39.99
N ASN A 310 22.65 -7.31 39.16
CA ASN A 310 23.08 -8.64 39.59
C ASN A 310 22.28 -9.22 40.78
N LYS A 311 20.94 -9.11 40.71
CA LYS A 311 19.99 -9.57 41.74
C LYS A 311 20.03 -8.79 43.07
N ARG A 312 20.70 -7.65 43.11
CA ARG A 312 20.68 -6.72 44.26
C ARG A 312 20.01 -5.42 43.85
N ASN A 313 19.20 -4.89 44.75
CA ASN A 313 18.45 -3.66 44.49
C ASN A 313 19.20 -2.48 45.08
N PHE A 314 19.44 -1.47 44.26
CA PHE A 314 20.09 -0.22 44.66
C PHE A 314 19.13 0.93 44.43
N GLN A 315 18.90 1.74 45.46
CA GLN A 315 18.15 2.98 45.34
C GLN A 315 19.12 4.12 45.08
N LEU A 316 18.93 4.84 43.98
CA LEU A 316 19.66 6.06 43.67
C LEU A 316 19.17 7.19 44.58
N ILE A 317 20.05 7.77 45.38
CA ILE A 317 19.74 8.80 46.37
C ILE A 317 20.04 10.18 45.82
N GLU A 318 21.21 10.33 45.20
CA GLU A 318 21.72 11.61 44.73
C GLU A 318 22.47 11.41 43.41
N ALA A 319 22.53 12.46 42.60
CA ALA A 319 23.32 12.49 41.38
C ALA A 319 24.38 13.58 41.50
N ASP A 320 25.52 13.37 40.86
CA ASP A 320 26.60 14.36 40.80
C ASP A 320 26.12 15.63 40.08
N GLU A 321 26.70 16.79 40.40
CA GLU A 321 26.30 18.08 39.82
C GLU A 321 26.45 18.07 38.29
N TYR A 322 27.53 17.47 37.79
CA TYR A 322 27.74 17.26 36.36
C TYR A 322 26.62 16.41 35.73
N THR A 323 26.20 15.36 36.43
CA THR A 323 25.17 14.44 35.96
C THR A 323 23.82 15.16 35.83
N LEU A 324 23.45 15.95 36.84
CA LEU A 324 22.24 16.75 36.83
C LEU A 324 22.25 17.75 35.66
N ASN A 325 23.32 18.52 35.51
CA ASN A 325 23.45 19.50 34.42
C ASN A 325 23.40 18.81 33.04
N TYR A 326 24.06 17.66 32.89
CA TYR A 326 24.01 16.89 31.65
C TYR A 326 22.58 16.42 31.32
N MET A 327 21.86 15.91 32.32
CA MET A 327 20.47 15.46 32.17
C MET A 327 19.49 16.59 31.86
N GLU A 328 19.72 17.79 32.39
CA GLU A 328 18.94 18.98 32.07
C GLU A 328 19.18 19.45 30.63
N GLN A 329 20.43 19.45 30.17
CA GLN A 329 20.78 19.84 28.80
C GLN A 329 20.31 18.83 27.75
N HIS A 330 20.27 17.54 28.11
CA HIS A 330 19.89 16.44 27.20
C HIS A 330 18.57 15.79 27.65
N ALA A 331 17.60 16.62 28.01
CA ALA A 331 16.35 16.17 28.61
C ALA A 331 15.56 15.20 27.71
N ASP A 332 15.56 15.42 26.39
CA ASP A 332 14.84 14.57 25.42
C ASP A 332 15.45 13.16 25.26
N GLU A 333 16.75 13.01 25.54
CA GLU A 333 17.45 11.72 25.43
C GLU A 333 17.32 10.88 26.70
N VAL A 334 17.23 11.56 27.85
CA VAL A 334 17.28 10.96 29.19
C VAL A 334 15.88 10.78 29.78
N TRP A 335 14.93 11.68 29.53
CA TRP A 335 13.58 11.60 30.07
C TRP A 335 12.59 11.14 29.01
N THR A 336 11.83 10.08 29.32
CA THR A 336 10.64 9.77 28.53
C THR A 336 9.54 10.81 28.83
N LEU A 337 8.65 11.08 27.87
CA LEU A 337 7.52 12.03 28.04
C LEU A 337 6.66 11.75 29.28
N VAL A 338 6.63 10.50 29.77
CA VAL A 338 5.93 10.09 30.99
C VAL A 338 6.64 10.62 32.26
N HIS A 339 7.97 10.71 32.26
CA HIS A 339 8.76 11.23 33.37
C HIS A 339 8.77 12.76 33.40
N MET A 340 8.79 13.41 32.22
CA MET A 340 8.64 14.86 32.10
C MET A 340 7.33 15.34 32.74
N LEU A 341 6.22 14.61 32.58
CA LEU A 341 4.95 14.97 33.21
C LEU A 341 4.99 14.84 34.75
N TYR A 342 5.73 13.88 35.30
CA TYR A 342 5.85 13.69 36.75
C TYR A 342 6.75 14.74 37.42
N THR A 343 7.88 15.09 36.81
CA THR A 343 8.78 16.16 37.32
C THR A 343 8.15 17.53 37.17
N VAL A 344 7.48 17.79 36.04
CA VAL A 344 6.68 19.00 35.84
C VAL A 344 5.57 19.07 36.89
N TYR A 345 4.80 18.00 37.12
CA TYR A 345 3.77 17.98 38.16
C TYR A 345 4.33 18.24 39.56
N ILE A 346 5.50 17.70 39.91
CA ILE A 346 6.17 17.97 41.20
C ILE A 346 6.67 19.42 41.28
N ILE A 347 7.26 19.98 40.22
CA ILE A 347 7.71 21.37 40.20
C ILE A 347 6.51 22.33 40.30
N TYR A 348 5.41 22.08 39.59
CA TYR A 348 4.18 22.86 39.71
C TYR A 348 3.55 22.71 41.11
N CYS A 349 3.56 21.51 41.71
CA CYS A 349 3.01 21.28 43.04
C CYS A 349 3.87 21.93 44.16
N VAL A 350 5.20 21.95 44.02
CA VAL A 350 6.11 22.65 44.95
C VAL A 350 6.01 24.17 44.79
N CYS A 351 5.86 24.67 43.56
CA CYS A 351 5.55 26.09 43.31
C CYS A 351 4.20 26.51 43.90
N ASP A 352 3.15 25.69 43.79
CA ASP A 352 1.85 25.96 44.39
C ASP A 352 1.91 25.94 45.92
N ILE A 353 2.67 25.03 46.54
CA ILE A 353 2.85 24.99 47.99
C ILE A 353 3.63 26.23 48.49
N LEU A 354 4.69 26.64 47.79
CA LEU A 354 5.42 27.88 48.11
C LEU A 354 4.54 29.13 47.92
N CYS A 355 3.68 29.16 46.90
CA CYS A 355 2.76 30.26 46.63
C CYS A 355 1.63 30.32 47.69
N VAL A 356 1.15 29.17 48.16
CA VAL A 356 0.18 29.07 49.27
C VAL A 356 0.80 29.48 50.60
N ILE A 357 2.05 29.09 50.89
CA ILE A 357 2.76 29.53 52.10
C ILE A 357 3.03 31.05 52.08
N PHE A 358 3.41 31.63 50.94
CA PHE A 358 3.55 33.08 50.81
C PHE A 358 2.22 33.83 50.96
N LYS A 359 1.11 33.30 50.42
CA LYS A 359 -0.24 33.86 50.63
C LYS A 359 -0.72 33.74 52.07
N PHE A 360 -0.40 32.64 52.77
CA PHE A 360 -0.77 32.45 54.18
C PHE A 360 0.05 33.34 55.13
N CYS A 361 1.33 33.61 54.84
CA CYS A 361 2.13 34.56 55.61
C CYS A 361 1.66 36.01 55.43
N PHE A 362 1.19 36.40 54.24
CA PHE A 362 0.67 37.76 54.00
C PHE A 362 -0.70 38.01 54.67
N TYR A 363 -1.54 36.99 54.80
CA TYR A 363 -2.86 37.12 55.44
C TYR A 363 -2.83 37.11 56.97
N ARG A 364 -1.67 36.85 57.59
CA ARG A 364 -1.50 36.82 59.06
C ARG A 364 -0.76 38.04 59.61
N SER A 365 -0.37 38.98 58.74
CA SER A 365 0.37 40.19 59.08
C SER A 365 -0.34 41.49 58.66
N VAL A 366 -1.63 41.39 58.31
CA VAL A 366 -2.63 42.47 58.22
C VAL A 366 -3.71 42.13 59.24
#